data_AF-A0A0T5ZAE3-F1
#
_entry.id   AF-A0A0T5ZAE3-F1
#
_cell.length_a   1.000
_cell.length_b   1.000
_cell.length_c   1.000
_cell.angle_alpha   90.00
_cell.angle_beta   90.00
_cell.angle_gamma   90.00
#
_symmetry.space_group_name_H-M   'P 1'
#
loop_
_entity.id
_entity.type
_entity.pdbx_description
1 polymer ?
#
loop_
_entity_poly.entity_id
_entity_poly.type
_entity_poly.pdbx_seq_one_letter_code
_entity_poly.pdbx_strand_id
1 'polypeptide(L)' 'MAIEQFCHFNRLTEVIGQCHSIDLNDSPADLIPLPHPSGASTWHRTEPGKQLLNDALELIHRHPAWQQLIDNHSIPTRPR' A
#
# COMPACT_ATOMS: atom_id res chain seq x y z
N MET A 1 -6.06 -14.77 0.85
CA MET A 1 -5.99 -13.32 1.15
C MET A 1 -6.30 -12.53 -0.12
N ALA A 2 -6.78 -11.28 -0.05
CA ALA A 2 -7.16 -10.52 -1.27
C ALA A 2 -6.01 -10.31 -2.26
N ILE A 3 -4.79 -10.10 -1.76
CA ILE A 3 -3.58 -9.85 -2.57
C ILE A 3 -3.20 -11.04 -3.49
N GLU A 4 -3.54 -12.28 -3.14
CA GLU A 4 -3.23 -13.46 -3.97
C GLU A 4 -3.97 -13.46 -5.32
N GLN A 5 -4.99 -12.63 -5.46
CA GLN A 5 -5.68 -12.42 -6.74
C GLN A 5 -4.85 -11.57 -7.72
N PHE A 6 -3.80 -10.89 -7.24
CA PHE A 6 -3.02 -9.92 -8.01
C PHE A 6 -1.54 -10.31 -8.13
N CYS A 7 -0.97 -11.00 -7.14
CA CYS A 7 0.40 -11.51 -7.22
C CYS A 7 0.62 -12.78 -6.38
N HIS A 8 1.59 -13.60 -6.80
CA HIS A 8 2.03 -14.78 -6.04
C HIS A 8 3.13 -14.40 -5.06
N PHE A 9 3.05 -14.89 -3.82
CA PHE A 9 4.06 -14.68 -2.78
C PHE A 9 4.03 -15.80 -1.75
N ASN A 10 5.13 -16.00 -1.03
CA ASN A 10 5.20 -17.01 0.04
C ASN A 10 5.01 -16.37 1.42
N ARG A 11 5.51 -15.16 1.62
CA ARG A 11 5.41 -14.42 2.88
C ARG A 11 4.99 -12.97 2.65
N LEU A 12 4.17 -12.43 3.54
CA LEU A 12 3.76 -11.02 3.47
C LEU A 12 4.94 -10.05 3.54
N THR A 13 6.01 -10.45 4.22
CA THR A 13 7.25 -9.67 4.30
C THR A 13 7.99 -9.54 2.97
N GLU A 14 7.64 -10.35 1.97
CA GLU A 14 8.24 -10.29 0.63
C GLU A 14 7.52 -9.28 -0.27
N VAL A 15 6.26 -8.94 0.04
CA VAL A 15 5.39 -8.14 -0.85
C VAL A 15 4.97 -6.80 -0.26
N ILE A 16 4.84 -6.70 1.06
CA ILE A 16 4.49 -5.44 1.73
C ILE A 16 5.75 -4.57 1.84
N GLY A 17 5.59 -3.26 1.64
CA GLY A 17 6.71 -2.30 1.59
C GLY A 17 7.33 -2.16 0.20
N GLN A 18 6.70 -2.73 -0.83
CA GLN A 18 7.16 -2.68 -2.22
C GLN A 18 6.03 -2.24 -3.15
N CYS A 19 6.42 -1.75 -4.33
CA CYS A 19 5.52 -1.44 -5.43
C CYS A 19 5.75 -2.46 -6.55
N HIS A 20 4.69 -3.13 -6.98
CA HIS A 20 4.73 -4.15 -8.02
C HIS A 20 3.97 -3.66 -9.24
N SER A 21 4.57 -3.70 -10.42
CA SER A 21 3.83 -3.45 -11.65
C SER A 21 3.07 -4.72 -12.05
N ILE A 22 1.77 -4.57 -12.28
CA ILE A 22 0.86 -5.65 -12.67
C ILE A 22 0.06 -5.23 -13.91
N ASP A 23 -0.47 -6.20 -14.63
CA ASP A 23 -1.49 -5.96 -15.66
C ASP A 23 -2.87 -6.33 -15.10
N LEU A 24 -3.73 -5.31 -14.97
CA LEU A 24 -5.10 -5.46 -14.52
C LEU A 24 -6.04 -5.33 -15.73
N ASN A 25 -6.56 -6.45 -16.23
CA ASN A 25 -7.45 -6.48 -17.41
C ASN A 25 -6.88 -5.71 -18.62
N ASP A 26 -5.65 -6.05 -19.02
CA ASP A 26 -4.89 -5.41 -20.11
C ASP A 26 -4.55 -3.92 -19.88
N SER A 27 -4.69 -3.43 -18.64
CA SER A 27 -4.23 -2.11 -18.23
C SER A 27 -3.09 -2.23 -17.22
N PRO A 28 -1.91 -1.65 -17.47
CA PRO A 28 -0.83 -1.65 -16.50
C PRO A 28 -1.24 -0.83 -15.27
N ALA A 29 -0.89 -1.33 -14.09
CA ALA A 29 -1.19 -0.70 -12.81
C ALA A 29 -0.06 -0.97 -11.80
N ASP A 30 0.12 -0.04 -10.87
CA ASP A 30 1.04 -0.20 -9.75
C ASP A 30 0.29 -0.70 -8.51
N LEU A 31 0.74 -1.85 -7.98
CA LEU A 31 0.18 -2.51 -6.81
C LEU A 31 1.10 -2.27 -5.59
N ILE A 32 0.58 -1.57 -4.59
CA ILE A 32 1.25 -1.39 -3.29
C ILE A 32 0.40 -2.06 -2.19
N PRO A 33 0.79 -3.25 -1.71
CA PRO A 33 -0.01 -3.99 -0.76
C PRO A 33 0.06 -3.42 0.67
N LEU A 34 -1.08 -3.42 1.36
CA LEU A 34 -1.19 -3.07 2.78
C LEU A 34 -1.70 -4.24 3.62
N PRO A 35 -1.32 -4.34 4.90
CA PRO A 35 -1.95 -5.29 5.82
C PRO A 35 -3.43 -4.99 6.01
N HIS A 36 -4.23 -6.04 6.18
CA HIS A 36 -5.65 -5.91 6.46
C HIS A 36 -5.90 -5.25 7.83
N PRO A 37 -6.79 -4.26 7.96
CA PRO A 37 -6.97 -3.48 9.19
C PRO A 37 -7.80 -4.18 10.28
N SER A 38 -8.28 -5.41 10.06
CA SER A 38 -9.18 -6.12 11.00
C SER A 38 -8.59 -6.45 12.37
N GLY A 39 -7.31 -6.19 12.61
CA GLY A 39 -6.65 -6.47 13.90
C GLY A 39 -6.44 -7.96 14.20
N ALA A 40 -6.87 -8.86 13.31
CA ALA A 40 -6.71 -10.31 13.47
C ALA A 40 -5.24 -10.78 13.46
N SER A 41 -4.31 -9.94 12.99
CA SER A 41 -2.89 -10.23 13.03
C SER A 41 -2.12 -9.08 13.69
N THR A 42 -1.31 -9.40 14.69
CA THR A 42 -0.46 -8.45 15.43
C THR A 42 0.86 -8.14 14.74
N TRP A 43 1.15 -8.79 13.60
CA TRP A 43 2.44 -8.70 12.92
C TRP A 43 2.83 -7.27 12.51
N HIS A 44 1.86 -6.41 12.20
CA HIS A 44 2.06 -4.99 11.86
C HIS A 44 2.51 -4.13 13.04
N ARG A 45 2.52 -4.68 14.27
CA ARG A 45 2.92 -3.98 15.51
C ARG A 45 4.32 -4.33 15.96
N THR A 46 4.94 -5.32 15.34
CA THR A 46 6.29 -5.83 15.64
C THR A 46 7.17 -5.77 14.40
N GLU A 47 8.49 -5.79 14.57
CA GLU A 47 9.39 -5.88 13.42
C GLU A 47 9.38 -7.27 12.78
N PRO A 48 9.51 -7.38 11.44
CA PRO A 48 9.70 -6.28 10.48
C PRO A 48 8.38 -5.61 10.02
N GLY A 49 7.22 -6.06 10.49
CA GLY A 49 5.93 -5.64 9.93
C GLY A 49 5.56 -4.19 10.15
N LYS A 50 6.01 -3.58 11.24
CA LYS A 50 5.84 -2.14 11.47
C LYS A 50 6.61 -1.32 10.43
N GLN A 51 7.88 -1.65 10.18
CA GLN A 51 8.68 -0.97 9.17
C GLN A 51 8.07 -1.15 7.76
N LEU A 52 7.72 -2.37 7.38
CA LEU A 52 7.16 -2.65 6.06
C LEU A 52 5.82 -1.93 5.80
N LEU A 53 4.99 -1.76 6.84
CA LEU A 53 3.78 -0.94 6.74
C LEU A 53 4.13 0.53 6.49
N ASN A 54 5.09 1.10 7.23
CA ASN A 54 5.53 2.48 7.00
C ASN A 54 6.08 2.67 5.59
N ASP A 55 6.91 1.74 5.11
CA ASP A 55 7.47 1.77 3.76
C ASP A 55 6.36 1.75 2.70
N ALA A 56 5.35 0.89 2.86
CA ALA A 56 4.22 0.83 1.95
C ALA A 56 3.40 2.13 1.93
N LEU A 57 3.17 2.73 3.10
CA LEU A 57 2.47 4.02 3.20
C LEU A 57 3.28 5.16 2.60
N GLU A 58 4.60 5.16 2.76
CA GLU A 58 5.48 6.15 2.13
C GLU A 58 5.47 6.01 0.60
N LEU A 59 5.49 4.79 0.07
CA LEU A 59 5.36 4.54 -1.36
C LEU A 59 4.05 5.10 -1.90
N ILE A 60 2.92 4.87 -1.23
CA ILE A 60 1.62 5.44 -1.61
C ILE A 60 1.69 6.97 -1.57
N HIS A 61 2.19 7.54 -0.47
CA HIS A 61 2.29 8.98 -0.30
C HIS A 61 3.08 9.61 -1.45
N ARG A 62 4.23 9.04 -1.83
CA ARG A 62 5.11 9.57 -2.88
C ARG A 62 4.69 9.21 -4.30
N HIS A 63 3.68 8.35 -4.47
CA HIS A 63 3.29 7.87 -5.78
C HIS A 63 2.78 9.02 -6.67
N PRO A 64 3.23 9.14 -7.94
CA PRO A 64 2.85 10.25 -8.81
C PRO A 64 1.33 10.43 -8.97
N ALA A 65 0.60 9.31 -9.16
CA ALA A 65 -0.86 9.37 -9.26
C ALA A 65 -1.52 9.87 -7.97
N TRP A 66 -0.93 9.59 -6.80
CA TRP A 66 -1.45 10.04 -5.52
C TRP A 66 -1.14 11.53 -5.28
N GLN A 67 0.07 11.97 -5.62
CA GLN A 67 0.46 13.39 -5.55
C GLN A 67 -0.42 14.25 -6.46
N GLN A 68 -0.68 13.81 -7.69
CA GLN A 68 -1.59 14.52 -8.60
C GLN A 68 -3.00 14.68 -8.03
N LEU A 69 -3.52 13.68 -7.31
CA LEU A 69 -4.83 13.77 -6.67
C LEU A 69 -4.83 14.79 -5.52
N ILE A 70 -3.77 14.82 -4.71
CA ILE A 70 -3.63 15.79 -3.61
C ILE A 70 -3.48 17.21 -4.16
N ASP A 71 -2.65 17.41 -5.18
CA ASP A 71 -2.42 18.73 -5.79
C ASP A 71 -3.69 19.30 -6.42
N ASN A 72 -4.51 18.44 -7.02
CA ASN A 72 -5.78 18.83 -7.65
C ASN A 72 -6.93 19.07 -6.66
N HIS A 73 -6.78 18.64 -5.40
CA HIS A 73 -7.74 18.88 -4.33
C HIS A 73 -7.09 19.76 -3.25
N SER A 74 -7.36 21.06 -3.29
CA SER A 74 -7.14 21.93 -2.12
C SER A 74 -7.94 21.36 -0.94
N ILE A 75 -7.29 20.58 -0.07
CA ILE A 75 -7.93 19.95 1.08
C ILE A 75 -8.44 21.09 1.97
N PRO A 76 -9.77 21.25 2.19
CA PRO A 76 -10.24 22.21 3.16
C PRO A 76 -9.71 21.79 4.53
N THR A 77 -8.81 22.60 5.09
CA THR A 77 -8.28 22.39 6.44
C THR A 77 -9.46 22.39 7.40
N ARG A 78 -9.73 21.26 8.06
CA ARG A 78 -10.71 21.21 9.13
C ARG A 78 -10.18 22.06 10.31
N PRO A 79 -10.86 23.14 10.73
CA PRO A 79 -10.40 23.90 11.88
C PRO A 79 -10.44 23.01 13.13
N ARG A 80 -9.45 23.22 14.01
CA ARG A 80 -9.30 22.51 15.29
C ARG A 80 -10.48 22.75 16.22
#